data_AF-A0A496TM37-F1
#
_entry.id   AF-A0A496TM37-F1
#
_cell.length_a   1.000
_cell.length_b   1.000
_cell.length_c   1.000
_cell.angle_alpha   90.00
_cell.angle_beta   90.00
_cell.angle_gamma   90.00
#
_symmetry.space_group_name_H-M   'P 1'
#
loop_
_entity.id
_entity.type
_entity.pdbx_description
1 polymer ?
#
loop_
_entity_poly.entity_id
_entity_poly.type
_entity_poly.pdbx_seq_one_letter_code
_entity_poly.pdbx_strand_id
1 'polypeptide(L)'
;IKNLKDNLKYTVSLKNIKKNKIQIEISYKGKIPDSQILSSEFINLITPFIWYPVFSRYDFFDFRLSFTVPSSYRAVSQGILISEKGTTNGKQYIYQCKNAGMIAGVILKGYKNIGRSFNDGSVFNLFYSTLKPLNANNFAETIIWFLRHYTEKLGKMNLEKPVTVVCAPAGKTYDVIEPTFFIVPEQNISGDYLGWDKFYDFFHEAGYQIAQYWWSSVKTLWLKRGLSRYCALAASERYFGTNEELRLVKIYHRKAKKINYNRFSKSPVSLYSSNLFYGAKFPLILRLLKNFMGETNFKSFLKYLHKEQTRGLNLSKMEMLASRANKTDLKWFFRQWFEYLSIPELKLDYQIRKLLGAKYGVTLTIIQYGKDIYSFPLNIKIVTEEGNILRRFFINKRKYKFSLSFFTKPVRVIFDEENFILKEIVQ
;
A
#
# COMPACT_ATOMS: atom_id res chain seq x y z
N ILE A 1 -32.45 -1.62 9.66
CA ILE A 1 -31.23 -2.08 10.37
C ILE A 1 -31.33 -3.61 10.44
N LYS A 2 -30.73 -4.35 9.50
CA LYS A 2 -30.76 -5.83 9.47
C LYS A 2 -29.44 -6.37 10.05
N ASN A 3 -29.53 -7.36 10.93
CA ASN A 3 -28.45 -8.17 11.54
C ASN A 3 -27.75 -7.63 12.80
N LEU A 4 -28.50 -7.23 13.82
CA LEU A 4 -28.00 -7.38 15.19
C LEU A 4 -28.46 -8.76 15.68
N LYS A 5 -27.52 -9.70 15.82
CA LYS A 5 -27.77 -11.02 16.41
C LYS A 5 -28.45 -10.86 17.77
N ASP A 6 -29.25 -11.85 18.18
CA ASP A 6 -30.23 -11.88 19.28
C ASP A 6 -29.78 -11.44 20.70
N ASN A 7 -28.58 -10.89 20.88
CA ASN A 7 -27.94 -10.60 22.18
C ASN A 7 -27.84 -9.11 22.55
N LEU A 8 -28.19 -8.18 21.65
CA LEU A 8 -28.14 -6.72 21.88
C LEU A 8 -29.54 -6.12 21.77
N LYS A 9 -30.10 -5.67 22.90
CA LYS A 9 -31.31 -4.83 22.90
C LYS A 9 -30.91 -3.41 22.53
N TYR A 10 -31.70 -2.73 21.71
CA TYR A 10 -31.46 -1.33 21.38
C TYR A 10 -32.72 -0.48 21.52
N THR A 11 -32.54 0.79 21.88
CA THR A 11 -33.58 1.82 21.82
C THR A 11 -33.13 2.90 20.86
N VAL A 12 -34.04 3.37 20.01
CA VAL A 12 -33.81 4.51 19.10
C VAL A 12 -34.76 5.63 19.51
N SER A 13 -34.23 6.82 19.73
CA SER A 13 -35.02 8.03 19.93
C SER A 13 -34.60 9.13 18.97
N LEU A 14 -35.58 9.86 18.44
CA LEU A 14 -35.35 11.05 17.64
C LEU A 14 -35.35 12.26 18.57
N LYS A 15 -34.26 13.01 18.56
CA LYS A 15 -34.13 14.29 19.25
C LYS A 15 -34.02 15.41 18.22
N ASN A 16 -34.53 16.59 18.56
CA ASN A 16 -34.31 17.85 17.82
C ASN A 16 -34.46 17.72 16.30
N ILE A 17 -35.70 17.56 15.83
CA ILE A 17 -36.02 17.61 14.40
C ILE A 17 -36.14 19.08 13.99
N LYS A 18 -35.15 19.59 13.27
CA LYS A 18 -35.22 20.88 12.57
C LYS A 18 -35.22 20.60 11.07
N LYS A 19 -35.74 21.55 10.27
CA LYS A 19 -35.96 21.42 8.81
C LYS A 19 -34.81 20.75 8.05
N ASN A 20 -33.55 20.94 8.49
CA ASN A 20 -32.34 20.36 7.87
C ASN A 20 -31.41 19.58 8.82
N LYS A 21 -31.82 19.26 10.07
CA LYS A 21 -31.00 18.51 11.03
C LYS A 21 -31.87 17.58 11.85
N ILE A 22 -31.49 16.31 11.90
CA ILE A 22 -32.11 15.29 12.75
C ILE A 22 -31.04 14.78 13.69
N GLN A 23 -31.33 14.75 15.00
CA GLN A 23 -30.48 14.07 15.96
C GLN A 23 -31.10 12.71 16.27
N ILE A 24 -30.32 11.65 16.08
CA ILE A 24 -30.74 10.28 16.39
C ILE A 24 -29.89 9.82 17.57
N GLU A 25 -30.54 9.37 18.63
CA GLU A 25 -29.87 8.72 19.75
C GLU A 25 -30.22 7.24 19.75
N ILE A 26 -29.19 6.40 19.75
CA ILE A 26 -29.33 4.96 19.80
C ILE A 26 -28.58 4.45 21.02
N SER A 27 -29.27 3.73 21.88
CA SER A 27 -28.67 3.06 23.03
C SER A 27 -28.71 1.55 22.82
N TYR A 28 -27.61 0.88 23.12
CA TYR A 28 -27.49 -0.58 23.05
C TYR A 28 -27.18 -1.12 24.45
N LYS A 29 -27.87 -2.20 24.86
CA LYS A 29 -27.61 -2.91 26.11
C LYS A 29 -27.65 -4.42 25.87
N GLY A 30 -26.60 -5.10 26.27
CA GLY A 30 -26.49 -6.55 26.11
C GLY A 30 -25.04 -7.03 26.22
N LYS A 31 -24.83 -8.30 25.90
CA LYS A 31 -23.50 -8.90 25.87
C LYS A 31 -22.80 -8.48 24.56
N ILE A 32 -21.53 -8.06 24.66
CA ILE A 32 -20.69 -7.88 23.48
C ILE A 32 -20.64 -9.21 22.74
N PRO A 33 -20.88 -9.26 21.41
CA PRO A 33 -20.86 -10.52 20.68
C PRO A 33 -19.51 -11.23 20.83
N ASP A 34 -19.53 -12.56 20.99
CA ASP A 34 -18.31 -13.34 21.20
C ASP A 34 -17.31 -13.18 20.03
N SER A 35 -17.78 -12.83 18.82
CA SER A 35 -16.94 -12.48 17.67
C SER A 35 -16.14 -11.18 17.83
N GLN A 36 -16.40 -10.37 18.85
CA GLN A 36 -15.64 -9.16 19.21
C GLN A 36 -14.79 -9.39 20.47
N ILE A 37 -15.09 -10.41 21.28
CA ILE A 37 -14.32 -10.77 22.47
C ILE A 37 -13.26 -11.77 22.04
N LEU A 38 -12.05 -11.30 21.79
CA LEU A 38 -10.98 -12.18 21.33
C LEU A 38 -10.30 -12.90 22.49
N SER A 39 -10.37 -12.34 23.69
CA SER A 39 -10.04 -12.97 24.97
C SER A 39 -10.67 -12.13 26.09
N SER A 40 -10.64 -12.62 27.33
CA SER A 40 -10.98 -11.80 28.51
C SER A 40 -10.12 -10.54 28.64
N GLU A 41 -8.96 -10.51 27.97
CA GLU A 41 -7.97 -9.44 28.07
C GLU A 41 -7.90 -8.54 26.83
N PHE A 42 -8.68 -8.87 25.78
CA PHE A 42 -8.67 -8.14 24.51
C PHE A 42 -10.05 -8.18 23.84
N ILE A 43 -10.70 -7.02 23.75
CA ILE A 43 -11.96 -6.82 23.05
C ILE A 43 -11.70 -5.97 21.81
N ASN A 44 -12.10 -6.48 20.66
CA ASN A 44 -11.91 -5.88 19.36
C ASN A 44 -13.23 -5.27 18.88
N LEU A 45 -13.33 -3.94 18.88
CA LEU A 45 -14.52 -3.17 18.48
C LEU A 45 -14.29 -2.49 17.14
N ILE A 46 -13.85 -3.27 16.16
CA ILE A 46 -13.51 -2.78 14.82
C ILE A 46 -14.56 -3.17 13.78
N THR A 47 -15.37 -4.20 14.06
CA THR A 47 -16.27 -4.73 13.05
C THR A 47 -17.46 -3.77 12.96
N PRO A 48 -17.63 -3.07 11.84
CA PRO A 48 -18.79 -2.20 11.66
C PRO A 48 -20.08 -3.02 11.77
N PHE A 49 -21.21 -2.34 11.96
CA PHE A 49 -22.56 -2.93 12.01
C PHE A 49 -22.90 -3.73 13.27
N ILE A 50 -21.94 -3.99 14.16
CA ILE A 50 -22.19 -4.77 15.38
C ILE A 50 -22.61 -3.90 16.57
N TRP A 51 -21.99 -2.73 16.72
CA TRP A 51 -22.12 -1.92 17.95
C TRP A 51 -22.41 -0.43 17.68
N TYR A 52 -22.48 -0.02 16.40
CA TYR A 52 -22.92 1.31 16.00
C TYR A 52 -23.61 1.27 14.61
N PRO A 53 -24.56 2.17 14.34
CA PRO A 53 -25.23 2.25 13.03
C PRO A 53 -24.27 2.74 11.94
N VAL A 54 -24.36 2.14 10.76
CA VAL A 54 -23.62 2.59 9.57
C VAL A 54 -24.63 2.94 8.49
N PHE A 55 -24.61 4.18 8.02
CA PHE A 55 -25.54 4.68 7.02
C PHE A 55 -25.09 4.34 5.59
N SER A 56 -23.78 4.39 5.33
CA SER A 56 -23.12 4.01 4.06
C SER A 56 -21.69 3.55 4.36
N ARG A 57 -21.18 2.57 3.60
CA ARG A 57 -19.79 2.09 3.73
C ARG A 57 -18.75 3.09 3.19
N TYR A 58 -19.20 4.15 2.52
CA TYR A 58 -18.34 5.08 1.80
C TYR A 58 -18.44 6.53 2.29
N ASP A 59 -19.26 6.78 3.32
CA ASP A 59 -19.43 8.12 3.86
C ASP A 59 -18.44 8.33 5.01
N PHE A 60 -17.70 9.44 4.94
CA PHE A 60 -16.83 9.87 6.02
C PHE A 60 -17.62 10.72 7.02
N PHE A 61 -17.35 10.54 8.30
CA PHE A 61 -18.00 11.29 9.37
C PHE A 61 -17.01 11.66 10.48
N ASP A 62 -17.38 12.68 11.26
CA ASP A 62 -16.67 13.05 12.48
C ASP A 62 -17.30 12.31 13.66
N PHE A 63 -16.47 11.82 14.59
CA PHE A 63 -16.98 11.22 15.82
C PHE A 63 -16.21 11.67 17.06
N ARG A 64 -16.93 11.64 18.18
CA ARG A 64 -16.38 11.65 19.54
C ARG A 64 -16.81 10.36 20.22
N LEU A 65 -15.85 9.57 20.68
CA LEU A 65 -16.08 8.24 21.26
C LEU A 65 -15.60 8.23 22.70
N SER A 66 -16.49 7.88 23.63
CA SER A 66 -16.18 7.75 25.05
C SER A 66 -16.24 6.28 25.45
N PHE A 67 -15.15 5.77 26.02
CA PHE A 67 -15.11 4.46 26.66
C PHE A 67 -15.04 4.64 28.16
N THR A 68 -15.84 3.90 28.91
CA THR A 68 -15.66 3.71 30.35
C THR A 68 -15.39 2.24 30.58
N VAL A 69 -14.19 1.91 31.09
CA VAL A 69 -13.73 0.53 31.29
C VAL A 69 -13.15 0.37 32.70
N PRO A 70 -13.06 -0.85 33.27
CA PRO A 70 -12.44 -1.04 34.58
C PRO A 70 -10.99 -0.54 34.60
N SER A 71 -10.50 -0.12 35.77
CA SER A 71 -9.20 0.58 35.90
C SER A 71 -7.97 -0.20 35.40
N SER A 72 -8.05 -1.52 35.31
CA SER A 72 -7.01 -2.42 34.79
C SER A 72 -6.99 -2.52 33.26
N TYR A 73 -7.95 -1.92 32.57
CA TYR A 73 -8.08 -1.90 31.12
C TYR A 73 -7.77 -0.53 30.53
N ARG A 74 -7.33 -0.54 29.27
CA ARG A 74 -7.15 0.62 28.41
C ARG A 74 -8.09 0.50 27.22
N ALA A 75 -8.81 1.58 26.91
CA ALA A 75 -9.45 1.73 25.62
C ALA A 75 -8.58 2.57 24.68
N VAL A 76 -8.40 2.08 23.45
CA VAL A 76 -7.65 2.74 22.39
C VAL A 76 -8.54 2.83 21.16
N SER A 77 -8.62 4.01 20.58
CA SER A 77 -9.36 4.27 19.35
C SER A 77 -8.50 5.13 18.43
N GLN A 78 -8.89 5.18 17.17
CA GLN A 78 -8.38 6.14 16.21
C GLN A 78 -8.72 7.59 16.60
N GLY A 79 -7.89 8.52 16.11
CA GLY A 79 -8.04 9.95 16.36
C GLY A 79 -7.16 10.45 17.51
N ILE A 80 -7.51 11.62 18.03
CA ILE A 80 -6.80 12.28 19.13
C ILE A 80 -7.48 11.90 20.44
N LEU A 81 -6.71 11.48 21.44
CA LEU A 81 -7.19 11.33 22.81
C LEU A 81 -7.38 12.72 23.42
N ILE A 82 -8.62 13.09 23.72
CA ILE A 82 -8.97 14.42 24.27
C ILE A 82 -9.16 14.42 25.79
N SER A 83 -9.42 13.26 26.39
CA SER A 83 -9.55 13.13 27.85
C SER A 83 -9.26 11.71 28.31
N GLU A 84 -8.51 11.61 29.40
CA GLU A 84 -8.31 10.39 30.19
C GLU A 84 -8.52 10.76 31.66
N LYS A 85 -9.47 10.11 32.33
CA LYS A 85 -9.77 10.40 33.75
C LYS A 85 -10.30 9.17 34.50
N GLY A 86 -10.03 9.12 35.80
CA GLY A 86 -10.67 8.17 36.71
C GLY A 86 -12.15 8.49 36.90
N THR A 87 -12.95 7.46 37.15
CA THR A 87 -14.38 7.52 37.46
C THR A 87 -14.68 6.50 38.55
N THR A 88 -15.84 6.59 39.20
CA THR A 88 -16.30 5.59 40.19
C THR A 88 -16.36 4.16 39.62
N ASN A 89 -16.58 4.03 38.31
CA ASN A 89 -16.72 2.75 37.61
C ASN A 89 -15.46 2.34 36.83
N GLY A 90 -14.31 2.97 37.07
CA GLY A 90 -13.03 2.66 36.42
C GLY A 90 -12.37 3.87 35.76
N LYS A 91 -11.93 3.75 34.51
CA LYS A 91 -11.30 4.84 33.73
C LYS A 91 -12.12 5.18 32.50
N GLN A 92 -12.23 6.48 32.22
CA GLN A 92 -12.86 7.00 31.02
C GLN A 92 -11.82 7.52 30.02
N TYR A 93 -11.99 7.16 28.76
CA TYR A 93 -11.18 7.58 27.63
C TYR A 93 -12.05 8.21 26.56
N ILE A 94 -11.78 9.47 26.20
CA ILE A 94 -12.54 10.16 25.15
C ILE A 94 -11.61 10.44 23.97
N TYR A 95 -11.96 9.90 22.81
CA TYR A 95 -11.27 10.12 21.55
C TYR A 95 -12.12 10.98 20.62
N GLN A 96 -11.46 11.81 19.82
CA GLN A 96 -12.09 12.59 18.75
C GLN A 96 -11.38 12.34 17.43
N CYS A 97 -12.14 12.03 16.39
CA CYS A 97 -11.62 11.77 15.06
C CYS A 97 -12.49 12.47 14.01
N LYS A 98 -11.85 13.28 13.15
CA LYS A 98 -12.52 13.90 12.00
C LYS A 98 -12.36 13.05 10.74
N ASN A 99 -13.30 13.08 9.82
CA ASN A 99 -13.21 12.40 8.52
C ASN A 99 -12.83 10.91 8.65
N ALA A 100 -13.52 10.19 9.53
CA ALA A 100 -13.37 8.74 9.71
C ALA A 100 -14.29 7.98 8.74
N GLY A 101 -13.80 6.92 8.11
CA GLY A 101 -14.64 6.05 7.27
C GLY A 101 -15.42 4.98 8.06
N MET A 102 -14.96 4.65 9.26
CA MET A 102 -15.61 3.73 10.20
C MET A 102 -15.12 4.05 11.61
N ILE A 103 -15.79 3.57 12.65
CA ILE A 103 -15.31 3.70 14.04
C ILE A 103 -14.51 2.44 14.40
N ALA A 104 -13.30 2.63 14.94
CA ALA A 104 -12.43 1.56 15.41
C ALA A 104 -12.07 1.77 16.88
N GLY A 105 -12.19 0.70 17.68
CA GLY A 105 -11.73 0.69 19.06
C GLY A 105 -11.21 -0.68 19.49
N VAL A 106 -10.29 -0.69 20.44
CA VAL A 106 -9.80 -1.89 21.12
C VAL A 106 -9.78 -1.61 22.62
N ILE A 107 -10.16 -2.61 23.41
CA ILE A 107 -10.00 -2.60 24.86
C ILE A 107 -9.00 -3.70 25.23
N LEU A 108 -7.95 -3.34 25.96
CA LEU A 108 -6.89 -4.26 26.35
C LEU A 108 -6.57 -4.17 27.85
N LYS A 109 -6.37 -5.31 28.49
CA LYS A 109 -5.94 -5.43 29.89
C LYS A 109 -4.41 -5.50 29.96
N GLY A 110 -3.81 -5.00 31.05
CA GLY A 110 -2.37 -5.17 31.30
C GLY A 110 -1.48 -4.55 30.21
N TYR A 111 -1.94 -3.44 29.63
CA TYR A 111 -1.30 -2.81 28.49
C TYR A 111 0.04 -2.14 28.84
N LYS A 112 0.88 -2.04 27.82
CA LYS A 112 2.09 -1.23 27.74
C LYS A 112 1.99 -0.33 26.50
N ASN A 113 2.67 0.81 26.53
CA ASN A 113 2.72 1.75 25.42
C ASN A 113 4.18 2.12 25.10
N ILE A 114 4.52 2.15 23.81
CA ILE A 114 5.71 2.82 23.29
C ILE A 114 5.24 4.00 22.46
N GLY A 115 5.56 5.21 22.91
CA GLY A 115 5.18 6.46 22.27
C GLY A 115 6.39 7.22 21.73
N ARG A 116 6.23 7.91 20.60
CA ARG A 116 7.27 8.80 20.05
C ARG A 116 6.67 10.04 19.41
N SER A 117 7.22 11.20 19.74
CA SER A 117 6.91 12.47 19.08
C SER A 117 8.02 12.84 18.11
N PHE A 118 7.65 13.44 16.98
CA PHE A 118 8.59 13.87 15.93
C PHE A 118 8.57 15.41 15.79
N ASN A 119 9.65 15.96 15.24
CA ASN A 119 9.83 17.41 15.08
C ASN A 119 8.75 18.07 14.20
N ASP A 120 8.11 17.31 13.31
CA ASP A 120 7.01 17.79 12.46
C ASP A 120 5.64 17.81 13.19
N GLY A 121 5.62 17.45 14.48
CA GLY A 121 4.44 17.35 15.32
C GLY A 121 3.66 16.04 15.16
N SER A 122 4.11 15.11 14.31
CA SER A 122 3.51 13.78 14.25
C SER A 122 3.84 12.98 15.51
N VAL A 123 2.93 12.07 15.86
CA VAL A 123 3.04 11.22 17.06
C VAL A 123 2.77 9.78 16.67
N PHE A 124 3.56 8.86 17.21
CA PHE A 124 3.40 7.42 17.07
C PHE A 124 3.11 6.79 18.43
N ASN A 125 2.20 5.82 18.46
CA ASN A 125 1.89 5.02 19.64
C ASN A 125 1.76 3.54 19.26
N LEU A 126 2.46 2.66 19.96
CA LEU A 126 2.28 1.22 19.94
C LEU A 126 1.72 0.75 21.28
N PHE A 127 0.54 0.14 21.28
CA PHE A 127 -0.06 -0.50 22.44
C PHE A 127 0.05 -2.03 22.34
N TYR A 128 0.46 -2.70 23.41
CA TYR A 128 0.59 -4.16 23.47
C TYR A 128 0.38 -4.67 24.90
N SER A 129 0.08 -5.95 25.08
CA SER A 129 -0.09 -6.57 26.41
C SER A 129 0.91 -7.69 26.67
N THR A 130 0.97 -8.67 25.77
CA THR A 130 1.70 -9.95 25.94
C THR A 130 3.07 -9.98 25.28
N LEU A 131 3.33 -9.11 24.31
CA LEU A 131 4.56 -9.12 23.52
C LEU A 131 5.82 -8.89 24.39
N LYS A 132 6.87 -9.69 24.16
CA LYS A 132 8.19 -9.51 24.79
C LYS A 132 8.72 -8.09 24.52
N PRO A 133 9.28 -7.37 25.51
CA PRO A 133 9.72 -5.98 25.34
C PRO A 133 10.69 -5.75 24.17
N LEU A 134 11.64 -6.66 23.95
CA LEU A 134 12.57 -6.56 22.82
C LEU A 134 11.86 -6.58 21.46
N ASN A 135 10.88 -7.47 21.29
CA ASN A 135 10.10 -7.57 20.07
C ASN A 135 9.21 -6.34 19.86
N ALA A 136 8.61 -5.82 20.93
CA ALA A 136 7.85 -4.57 20.89
C ALA A 136 8.71 -3.39 20.43
N ASN A 137 9.94 -3.29 20.96
CA ASN A 137 10.89 -2.25 20.57
C ASN A 137 11.35 -2.40 19.11
N ASN A 138 11.72 -3.61 18.67
CA ASN A 138 12.13 -3.86 17.28
C ASN A 138 11.01 -3.54 16.29
N PHE A 139 9.76 -3.91 16.63
CA PHE A 139 8.60 -3.56 15.81
C PHE A 139 8.35 -2.06 15.80
N ALA A 140 8.38 -1.39 16.95
CA ALA A 140 8.24 0.06 17.05
C ALA A 140 9.28 0.80 16.19
N GLU A 141 10.56 0.41 16.28
CA GLU A 141 11.63 1.01 15.47
C GLU A 141 11.45 0.76 13.97
N THR A 142 10.89 -0.38 13.57
CA THR A 142 10.51 -0.64 12.18
C THR A 142 9.42 0.34 11.69
N ILE A 143 8.37 0.57 12.49
CA ILE A 143 7.33 1.55 12.14
C ILE A 143 7.89 2.97 12.12
N ILE A 144 8.69 3.34 13.11
CA ILE A 144 9.37 4.65 13.19
C ILE A 144 10.26 4.88 11.96
N TRP A 145 10.95 3.84 11.49
CA TRP A 145 11.73 3.90 10.26
C TRP A 145 10.85 4.23 9.05
N PHE A 146 9.68 3.58 8.88
CA PHE A 146 8.74 3.91 7.80
C PHE A 146 8.26 5.35 7.89
N LEU A 147 7.91 5.84 9.08
CA LEU A 147 7.47 7.22 9.29
C LEU A 147 8.54 8.22 8.84
N ARG A 148 9.80 8.01 9.26
CA ARG A 148 10.93 8.85 8.82
C ARG A 148 11.15 8.78 7.32
N HIS A 149 11.16 7.56 6.77
CA HIS A 149 11.40 7.32 5.35
C HIS A 149 10.35 8.00 4.47
N TYR A 150 9.07 7.88 4.81
CA TYR A 150 7.99 8.52 4.05
C TYR A 150 7.98 10.04 4.23
N THR A 151 8.29 10.56 5.43
CA THR A 151 8.49 12.00 5.63
C THR A 151 9.59 12.55 4.72
N GLU A 152 10.73 11.86 4.62
CA GLU A 152 11.86 12.26 3.77
C GLU A 152 11.47 12.29 2.27
N LYS A 153 10.71 11.29 1.82
CA LYS A 153 10.36 11.13 0.40
C LYS A 153 9.19 12.00 -0.05
N LEU A 154 8.15 12.12 0.77
CA LEU A 154 6.87 12.74 0.40
C LEU A 154 6.61 14.09 1.10
N GLY A 155 7.38 14.40 2.16
CA GLY A 155 7.13 15.53 3.05
C GLY A 155 6.24 15.13 4.24
N LYS A 156 5.80 16.11 5.03
CA LYS A 156 4.97 15.89 6.23
C LYS A 156 3.67 15.17 5.89
N MET A 157 3.29 14.21 6.72
CA MET A 157 2.00 13.50 6.64
C MET A 157 0.81 14.47 6.70
N ASN A 158 -0.19 14.30 5.83
CA ASN A 158 -1.39 15.15 5.80
C ASN A 158 -2.46 14.74 6.84
N LEU A 159 -2.03 14.37 8.05
CA LEU A 159 -2.90 13.98 9.15
C LEU A 159 -2.45 14.63 10.45
N GLU A 160 -3.37 15.32 11.12
CA GLU A 160 -3.20 15.87 12.47
C GLU A 160 -3.61 14.84 13.54
N LYS A 161 -3.31 13.56 13.32
CA LYS A 161 -3.69 12.46 14.22
C LYS A 161 -2.48 11.56 14.48
N PRO A 162 -2.39 10.96 15.67
CA PRO A 162 -1.33 10.00 15.96
C PRO A 162 -1.45 8.74 15.09
N VAL A 163 -0.31 8.22 14.67
CA VAL A 163 -0.18 6.87 14.11
C VAL A 163 -0.30 5.89 15.26
N THR A 164 -1.48 5.26 15.36
CA THR A 164 -1.79 4.34 16.45
C THR A 164 -1.75 2.89 15.96
N VAL A 165 -0.92 2.09 16.60
CA VAL A 165 -0.75 0.66 16.33
C VAL A 165 -1.11 -0.12 17.59
N VAL A 166 -1.86 -1.20 17.44
CA VAL A 166 -2.23 -2.09 18.54
C VAL A 166 -1.81 -3.52 18.21
N CYS A 167 -1.03 -4.14 19.09
CA CYS A 167 -0.69 -5.55 19.01
C CYS A 167 -1.85 -6.38 19.58
N ALA A 168 -2.41 -7.26 18.76
CA ALA A 168 -3.42 -8.22 19.17
C ALA A 168 -2.78 -9.58 19.52
N PRO A 169 -3.30 -10.34 20.49
CA PRO A 169 -2.83 -11.69 20.82
C PRO A 169 -2.73 -12.65 19.62
N ALA A 170 -1.88 -13.69 19.72
CA ALA A 170 -1.70 -14.72 18.69
C ALA A 170 -3.00 -15.47 18.30
N GLY A 171 -3.03 -16.06 17.10
CA GLY A 171 -4.18 -16.79 16.52
C GLY A 171 -5.10 -15.96 15.62
N LYS A 172 -4.67 -14.79 15.15
CA LYS A 172 -5.55 -13.77 14.53
C LYS A 172 -5.14 -13.36 13.12
N THR A 173 -6.11 -12.84 12.37
CA THR A 173 -5.91 -12.18 11.07
C THR A 173 -5.56 -10.69 11.25
N TYR A 174 -4.87 -10.12 10.26
CA TYR A 174 -4.70 -8.67 10.18
C TYR A 174 -6.07 -7.98 10.13
N ASP A 175 -6.24 -6.95 10.95
CA ASP A 175 -7.36 -6.03 10.80
C ASP A 175 -6.82 -4.63 10.59
N VAL A 176 -6.93 -4.19 9.35
CA VAL A 176 -6.51 -2.87 8.91
C VAL A 176 -7.77 -2.03 8.80
N ILE A 177 -7.90 -1.05 9.69
CA ILE A 177 -8.87 0.02 9.51
C ILE A 177 -8.14 1.24 8.94
N GLU A 178 -8.44 1.51 7.68
CA GLU A 178 -7.96 2.69 6.95
C GLU A 178 -8.16 3.99 7.77
N PRO A 179 -7.24 4.97 7.72
CA PRO A 179 -5.79 4.89 7.73
C PRO A 179 -5.25 5.48 9.06
N THR A 180 -5.88 5.19 10.20
CA THR A 180 -5.51 5.80 11.49
C THR A 180 -5.35 4.80 12.63
N PHE A 181 -5.61 3.51 12.38
CA PHE A 181 -5.60 2.49 13.41
C PHE A 181 -5.24 1.13 12.83
N PHE A 182 -4.04 0.66 13.17
CA PHE A 182 -3.48 -0.57 12.63
C PHE A 182 -3.42 -1.63 13.73
N ILE A 183 -4.07 -2.77 13.51
CA ILE A 183 -3.98 -3.92 14.41
C ILE A 183 -3.08 -4.97 13.79
N VAL A 184 -2.06 -5.38 14.54
CA VAL A 184 -1.10 -6.40 14.12
C VAL A 184 -1.15 -7.60 15.06
N PRO A 185 -1.33 -8.83 14.54
CA PRO A 185 -1.23 -10.04 15.35
C PRO A 185 0.18 -10.24 15.90
N GLU A 186 0.29 -10.62 17.18
CA GLU A 186 1.55 -10.80 17.88
C GLU A 186 2.47 -11.80 17.17
N GLN A 187 1.90 -12.88 16.64
CA GLN A 187 2.63 -13.93 15.91
C GLN A 187 3.40 -13.41 14.68
N ASN A 188 3.02 -12.24 14.16
CA ASN A 188 3.67 -11.62 13.00
C ASN A 188 4.85 -10.72 13.41
N ILE A 189 5.04 -10.49 14.71
CA ILE A 189 6.07 -9.61 15.26
C ILE A 189 6.82 -10.21 16.46
N SER A 190 6.47 -11.42 16.90
CA SER A 190 7.01 -12.05 18.10
C SER A 190 8.43 -12.61 17.95
N GLY A 191 9.09 -12.45 16.80
CA GLY A 191 10.50 -12.80 16.56
C GLY A 191 10.80 -14.31 16.55
N ASP A 192 10.21 -15.08 17.47
CA ASP A 192 10.46 -16.50 17.72
C ASP A 192 10.06 -17.42 16.55
N TYR A 193 9.34 -16.92 15.54
CA TYR A 193 8.76 -17.72 14.42
C TYR A 193 8.87 -17.08 13.03
N LEU A 194 9.58 -15.97 12.89
CA LEU A 194 9.72 -15.28 11.60
C LEU A 194 11.05 -15.69 10.97
N GLY A 195 11.03 -16.78 10.18
CA GLY A 195 12.04 -16.93 9.14
C GLY A 195 12.08 -15.66 8.27
N TRP A 196 13.22 -15.35 7.67
CA TRP A 196 13.45 -14.13 6.89
C TRP A 196 12.32 -13.82 5.90
N ASP A 197 11.76 -14.83 5.23
CA ASP A 197 10.61 -14.68 4.32
C ASP A 197 9.37 -14.06 4.97
N LYS A 198 9.00 -14.50 6.18
CA LYS A 198 7.85 -13.93 6.89
C LYS A 198 8.11 -12.51 7.34
N PHE A 199 9.35 -12.19 7.72
CA PHE A 199 9.73 -10.83 8.08
C PHE A 199 9.67 -9.89 6.87
N TYR A 200 10.16 -10.31 5.70
CA TYR A 200 10.05 -9.52 4.47
C TYR A 200 8.59 -9.26 4.08
N ASP A 201 7.74 -10.29 4.12
CA ASP A 201 6.32 -10.16 3.80
C ASP A 201 5.60 -9.24 4.80
N PHE A 202 5.91 -9.38 6.08
CA PHE A 202 5.42 -8.51 7.14
C PHE A 202 5.87 -7.06 6.95
N PHE A 203 7.17 -6.83 6.73
CA PHE A 203 7.74 -5.50 6.54
C PHE A 203 7.05 -4.79 5.38
N HIS A 204 6.90 -5.50 4.25
CA HIS A 204 6.25 -4.96 3.07
C HIS A 204 4.77 -4.64 3.31
N GLU A 205 4.05 -5.48 4.05
CA GLU A 205 2.66 -5.21 4.41
C GLU A 205 2.54 -4.03 5.39
N ALA A 206 3.38 -3.98 6.44
CA ALA A 206 3.43 -2.86 7.38
C ALA A 206 3.76 -1.54 6.65
N GLY A 207 4.74 -1.55 5.75
CA GLY A 207 5.09 -0.41 4.92
C GLY A 207 3.92 0.07 4.07
N TYR A 208 3.13 -0.84 3.50
CA TYR A 208 1.92 -0.51 2.77
C TYR A 208 0.87 0.15 3.67
N GLN A 209 0.66 -0.38 4.88
CA GLN A 209 -0.31 0.17 5.83
C GLN A 209 0.08 1.58 6.30
N ILE A 210 1.35 1.78 6.65
CA ILE A 210 1.85 3.10 7.07
C ILE A 210 1.84 4.11 5.91
N ALA A 211 2.11 3.68 4.67
CA ALA A 211 2.08 4.59 3.52
C ALA A 211 0.67 5.16 3.25
N GLN A 212 -0.40 4.45 3.64
CA GLN A 212 -1.77 4.96 3.48
C GLN A 212 -2.04 6.24 4.27
N TYR A 213 -1.27 6.53 5.32
CA TYR A 213 -1.39 7.76 6.10
C TYR A 213 -0.99 9.00 5.28
N TRP A 214 0.03 8.87 4.41
CA TRP A 214 0.46 9.93 3.48
C TRP A 214 -0.54 10.17 2.34
N TRP A 215 -1.33 9.16 2.00
CA TRP A 215 -2.33 9.20 0.93
C TRP A 215 -3.76 9.27 1.47
N SER A 216 -3.92 9.64 2.73
CA SER A 216 -5.19 9.55 3.47
C SER A 216 -6.30 10.43 2.90
N SER A 217 -5.93 11.55 2.25
CA SER A 217 -6.89 12.45 1.60
C SER A 217 -7.27 12.02 0.18
N VAL A 218 -6.62 11.01 -0.39
CA VAL A 218 -6.96 10.48 -1.71
C VAL A 218 -8.27 9.69 -1.63
N LYS A 219 -9.36 10.29 -2.13
CA LYS A 219 -10.71 9.68 -2.12
C LYS A 219 -10.84 8.44 -3.01
N THR A 220 -10.06 8.38 -4.10
CA THR A 220 -10.09 7.24 -5.02
C THR A 220 -9.32 6.05 -4.43
N LEU A 221 -10.06 5.05 -3.95
CA LEU A 221 -9.51 3.94 -3.17
C LEU A 221 -8.36 3.19 -3.87
N TRP A 222 -8.53 2.85 -5.14
CA TRP A 222 -7.51 2.11 -5.89
C TRP A 222 -6.23 2.92 -6.11
N LEU A 223 -6.33 4.26 -6.27
CA LEU A 223 -5.18 5.15 -6.34
C LEU A 223 -4.46 5.20 -5.00
N LYS A 224 -5.20 5.42 -3.90
CA LYS A 224 -4.65 5.41 -2.54
C LYS A 224 -3.88 4.11 -2.27
N ARG A 225 -4.52 2.97 -2.53
CA ARG A 225 -3.92 1.65 -2.29
C ARG A 225 -2.74 1.38 -3.22
N GLY A 226 -2.85 1.70 -4.50
CA GLY A 226 -1.77 1.54 -5.47
C GLY A 226 -0.52 2.36 -5.13
N LEU A 227 -0.70 3.65 -4.79
CA LEU A 227 0.38 4.54 -4.37
C LEU A 227 1.05 4.03 -3.10
N SER A 228 0.26 3.62 -2.11
CA SER A 228 0.79 3.07 -0.85
C SER A 228 1.56 1.77 -1.07
N ARG A 229 1.10 0.93 -2.01
CA ARG A 229 1.74 -0.35 -2.34
C ARG A 229 3.06 -0.14 -3.09
N TYR A 230 3.14 0.88 -3.93
CA TYR A 230 4.41 1.32 -4.52
C TYR A 230 5.38 1.87 -3.46
N CYS A 231 4.91 2.67 -2.51
CA CYS A 231 5.75 3.16 -1.40
C CYS A 231 6.37 2.00 -0.61
N ALA A 232 5.59 0.94 -0.32
CA ALA A 232 6.08 -0.26 0.35
C ALA A 232 7.15 -1.02 -0.46
N LEU A 233 6.97 -1.12 -1.79
CA LEU A 233 7.96 -1.74 -2.68
C LEU A 233 9.28 -0.96 -2.66
N ALA A 234 9.22 0.37 -2.79
CA ALA A 234 10.39 1.24 -2.74
C ALA A 234 11.05 1.26 -1.35
N ALA A 235 10.27 1.15 -0.28
CA ALA A 235 10.79 1.02 1.07
C ALA A 235 11.53 -0.31 1.28
N SER A 236 11.02 -1.41 0.71
CA SER A 236 11.68 -2.72 0.75
C SER A 236 13.01 -2.69 -0.01
N GLU A 237 13.07 -2.04 -1.18
CA GLU A 237 14.33 -1.78 -1.89
C GLU A 237 15.33 -1.01 -1.01
N ARG A 238 14.86 0.05 -0.33
CA ARG A 238 15.72 0.89 0.51
C ARG A 238 16.24 0.16 1.76
N TYR A 239 15.43 -0.69 2.36
CA TYR A 239 15.77 -1.34 3.63
C TYR A 239 16.58 -2.63 3.43
N PHE A 240 16.21 -3.45 2.43
CA PHE A 240 16.82 -4.77 2.20
C PHE A 240 17.70 -4.85 0.94
N GLY A 241 17.63 -3.84 0.06
CA GLY A 241 18.34 -3.82 -1.21
C GLY A 241 17.54 -4.39 -2.39
N THR A 242 18.13 -4.28 -3.58
CA THR A 242 17.49 -4.61 -4.85
C THR A 242 17.08 -6.08 -4.98
N ASN A 243 17.78 -7.01 -4.34
CA ASN A 243 17.44 -8.44 -4.41
C ASN A 243 16.05 -8.73 -3.84
N GLU A 244 15.72 -8.12 -2.69
CA GLU A 244 14.40 -8.28 -2.08
C GLU A 244 13.31 -7.54 -2.86
N GLU A 245 13.61 -6.35 -3.39
CA GLU A 245 12.72 -5.67 -4.32
C GLU A 245 12.38 -6.59 -5.52
N LEU A 246 13.38 -7.23 -6.13
CA LEU A 246 13.18 -8.14 -7.25
C LEU A 246 12.38 -9.40 -6.87
N ARG A 247 12.50 -9.89 -5.63
CA ARG A 247 11.63 -10.97 -5.12
C ARG A 247 10.15 -10.54 -5.13
N LEU A 248 9.86 -9.35 -4.60
CA LEU A 248 8.51 -8.77 -4.58
C LEU A 248 7.99 -8.46 -5.99
N VAL A 249 8.84 -7.90 -6.87
CA VAL A 249 8.51 -7.66 -8.28
C VAL A 249 8.08 -8.96 -8.96
N LYS A 250 8.83 -10.06 -8.78
CA LYS A 250 8.44 -11.38 -9.34
C LYS A 250 7.07 -11.84 -8.83
N ILE A 251 6.77 -11.66 -7.54
CA ILE A 251 5.45 -11.96 -6.96
C ILE A 251 4.36 -11.10 -7.60
N TYR A 252 4.61 -9.80 -7.80
CA TYR A 252 3.67 -8.89 -8.44
C TYR A 252 3.42 -9.21 -9.90
N HIS A 253 4.45 -9.58 -10.66
CA HIS A 253 4.29 -10.05 -12.04
C HIS A 253 3.37 -11.27 -12.09
N ARG A 254 3.63 -12.30 -11.27
CA ARG A 254 2.76 -13.50 -11.22
C ARG A 254 1.31 -13.15 -10.86
N LYS A 255 1.09 -12.22 -9.93
CA LYS A 255 -0.26 -11.76 -9.55
C LYS A 255 -0.93 -10.95 -10.67
N ALA A 256 -0.22 -10.02 -11.28
CA ALA A 256 -0.74 -9.16 -12.35
C ALA A 256 -1.11 -9.95 -13.62
N LYS A 257 -0.36 -11.00 -13.94
CA LYS A 257 -0.67 -11.92 -15.06
C LYS A 257 -1.97 -12.71 -14.88
N LYS A 258 -2.44 -12.88 -13.64
CA LYS A 258 -3.72 -13.55 -13.32
C LYS A 258 -4.94 -12.63 -13.49
N ILE A 259 -4.75 -11.37 -13.88
CA ILE A 259 -5.88 -10.46 -14.15
C ILE A 259 -6.66 -11.00 -15.34
N ASN A 260 -7.90 -11.40 -15.11
CA ASN A 260 -8.82 -11.76 -16.19
C ASN A 260 -9.38 -10.49 -16.84
N TYR A 261 -8.65 -9.98 -17.83
CA TYR A 261 -9.00 -8.76 -18.55
C TYR A 261 -10.34 -8.83 -19.28
N ASN A 262 -10.75 -10.01 -19.77
CA ASN A 262 -12.03 -10.20 -20.46
C ASN A 262 -13.23 -9.85 -19.57
N ARG A 263 -13.12 -10.09 -18.26
CA ARG A 263 -14.15 -9.74 -17.27
C ARG A 263 -14.41 -8.23 -17.17
N PHE A 264 -13.43 -7.40 -17.54
CA PHE A 264 -13.48 -5.94 -17.40
C PHE A 264 -13.66 -5.21 -18.73
N SER A 265 -13.83 -5.96 -19.84
CA SER A 265 -14.03 -5.45 -21.20
C SER A 265 -15.16 -4.41 -21.33
N LYS A 266 -16.21 -4.56 -20.51
CA LYS A 266 -17.37 -3.65 -20.50
C LYS A 266 -17.16 -2.38 -19.66
N SER A 267 -16.17 -2.32 -18.77
CA SER A 267 -15.85 -1.14 -17.97
C SER A 267 -14.41 -1.21 -17.43
N PRO A 268 -13.44 -0.54 -18.08
CA PRO A 268 -12.05 -0.47 -17.59
C PRO A 268 -11.94 0.10 -16.17
N VAL A 269 -12.89 0.93 -15.73
CA VAL A 269 -12.95 1.46 -14.36
C VAL A 269 -13.08 0.33 -13.32
N SER A 270 -13.77 -0.76 -13.67
CA SER A 270 -13.92 -1.92 -12.80
C SER A 270 -12.65 -2.80 -12.71
N LEU A 271 -11.70 -2.66 -13.64
CA LEU A 271 -10.37 -3.28 -13.48
C LEU A 271 -9.63 -2.66 -12.29
N TYR A 272 -9.76 -1.35 -12.09
CA TYR A 272 -9.07 -0.62 -11.04
C TYR A 272 -9.51 -1.03 -9.63
N SER A 273 -10.75 -1.52 -9.47
CA SER A 273 -11.23 -2.04 -8.19
C SER A 273 -10.71 -3.44 -7.86
N SER A 274 -10.04 -4.13 -8.80
CA SER A 274 -9.47 -5.45 -8.54
C SER A 274 -8.22 -5.38 -7.65
N ASN A 275 -8.15 -6.25 -6.64
CA ASN A 275 -6.98 -6.36 -5.75
C ASN A 275 -5.68 -6.69 -6.52
N LEU A 276 -5.80 -7.38 -7.66
CA LEU A 276 -4.66 -7.69 -8.52
C LEU A 276 -4.14 -6.45 -9.25
N PHE A 277 -5.01 -5.51 -9.62
CA PHE A 277 -4.58 -4.27 -10.27
C PHE A 277 -3.84 -3.37 -9.28
N TYR A 278 -4.52 -2.85 -8.25
CA TYR A 278 -3.89 -1.90 -7.34
C TYR A 278 -2.83 -2.56 -6.44
N GLY A 279 -2.96 -3.86 -6.14
CA GLY A 279 -2.07 -4.58 -5.25
C GLY A 279 -0.85 -5.20 -5.93
N ALA A 280 -0.80 -5.28 -7.26
CA ALA A 280 0.32 -5.85 -8.01
C ALA A 280 0.68 -5.12 -9.31
N LYS A 281 -0.28 -4.89 -10.22
CA LYS A 281 0.01 -4.19 -11.51
C LYS A 281 0.43 -2.74 -11.29
N PHE A 282 -0.27 -2.00 -10.43
CA PHE A 282 -0.03 -0.57 -10.19
C PHE A 282 1.40 -0.26 -9.70
N PRO A 283 1.96 -0.94 -8.66
CA PRO A 283 3.36 -0.77 -8.29
C PRO A 283 4.36 -1.03 -9.42
N LEU A 284 4.10 -2.03 -10.28
CA LEU A 284 4.95 -2.32 -11.43
C LEU A 284 4.91 -1.20 -12.47
N ILE A 285 3.73 -0.62 -12.73
CA ILE A 285 3.60 0.51 -13.64
C ILE A 285 4.38 1.72 -13.11
N LEU A 286 4.30 2.02 -11.81
CA LEU A 286 5.06 3.11 -11.21
C LEU A 286 6.57 2.85 -11.21
N ARG A 287 7.00 1.61 -10.98
CA ARG A 287 8.41 1.21 -11.11
C ARG A 287 8.92 1.40 -12.53
N LEU A 288 8.14 1.02 -13.55
CA LEU A 288 8.46 1.26 -14.95
C LEU A 288 8.48 2.76 -15.29
N LEU A 289 7.53 3.53 -14.74
CA LEU A 289 7.47 4.97 -14.91
C LEU A 289 8.72 5.63 -14.33
N LYS A 290 9.13 5.28 -13.10
CA LYS A 290 10.39 5.71 -12.46
C LYS A 290 11.59 5.42 -13.35
N ASN A 291 11.70 4.20 -13.89
CA ASN A 291 12.75 3.83 -14.83
C ASN A 291 12.72 4.71 -16.10
N PHE A 292 11.54 5.02 -16.63
CA PHE A 292 11.37 5.87 -17.81
C PHE A 292 11.77 7.33 -17.57
N MET A 293 11.20 8.00 -16.56
CA MET A 293 11.41 9.43 -16.32
C MET A 293 12.68 9.76 -15.51
N GLY A 294 13.27 8.77 -14.85
CA GLY A 294 14.40 8.95 -13.95
C GLY A 294 13.98 9.41 -12.54
N GLU A 295 14.88 9.20 -11.58
CA GLU A 295 14.63 9.43 -10.14
C GLU A 295 14.19 10.86 -9.83
N THR A 296 14.85 11.87 -10.42
CA THR A 296 14.58 13.28 -10.13
C THR A 296 13.16 13.70 -10.54
N ASN A 297 12.75 13.35 -11.77
CA ASN A 297 11.42 13.65 -12.27
C ASN A 297 10.36 12.85 -11.51
N PHE A 298 10.64 11.58 -11.20
CA PHE A 298 9.74 10.73 -10.44
C PHE A 298 9.52 11.22 -9.01
N LYS A 299 10.56 11.68 -8.33
CA LYS A 299 10.45 12.31 -7.01
C LYS A 299 9.58 13.57 -7.07
N SER A 300 9.73 14.39 -8.11
CA SER A 300 8.89 15.58 -8.32
C SER A 300 7.43 15.20 -8.57
N PHE A 301 7.18 14.16 -9.36
CA PHE A 301 5.86 13.60 -9.61
C PHE A 301 5.17 13.15 -8.31
N LEU A 302 5.85 12.38 -7.45
CA LEU A 302 5.29 11.96 -6.16
C LEU A 302 4.95 13.15 -5.26
N LYS A 303 5.80 14.18 -5.22
CA LYS A 303 5.51 15.42 -4.47
C LYS A 303 4.29 16.16 -5.02
N TYR A 304 4.12 16.22 -6.34
CA TYR A 304 2.93 16.82 -6.95
C TYR A 304 1.66 16.04 -6.61
N LEU A 305 1.69 14.70 -6.67
CA LEU A 305 0.57 13.88 -6.22
C LEU A 305 0.23 14.14 -4.76
N HIS A 306 1.24 14.14 -3.88
CA HIS A 306 1.04 14.37 -2.45
C HIS A 306 0.46 15.77 -2.17
N LYS A 307 0.84 16.79 -2.94
CA LYS A 307 0.27 18.14 -2.83
C LYS A 307 -1.18 18.22 -3.33
N GLU A 308 -1.53 17.47 -4.37
CA GLU A 308 -2.85 17.50 -5.02
C GLU A 308 -3.85 16.48 -4.43
N GLN A 309 -3.47 15.71 -3.41
CA GLN A 309 -4.28 14.61 -2.86
C GLN A 309 -5.68 15.01 -2.39
N THR A 310 -5.88 16.24 -1.92
CA THR A 310 -7.17 16.78 -1.46
C THR A 310 -8.07 17.25 -2.61
N ARG A 311 -7.51 17.43 -3.82
CA ARG A 311 -8.16 18.05 -4.97
C ARG A 311 -8.67 17.02 -5.99
N GLY A 312 -9.19 15.90 -5.49
CA GLY A 312 -9.82 14.86 -6.31
C GLY A 312 -8.87 14.21 -7.32
N LEU A 313 -7.80 13.57 -6.85
CA LEU A 313 -6.91 12.81 -7.73
C LEU A 313 -7.67 11.69 -8.46
N ASN A 314 -7.50 11.63 -9.77
CA ASN A 314 -7.95 10.57 -10.65
C ASN A 314 -6.83 10.21 -11.64
N LEU A 315 -7.04 9.23 -12.52
CA LEU A 315 -6.01 8.79 -13.48
C LEU A 315 -5.57 9.91 -14.43
N SER A 316 -6.50 10.72 -14.96
CA SER A 316 -6.18 11.84 -15.85
C SER A 316 -5.35 12.91 -15.13
N LYS A 317 -5.67 13.23 -13.88
CA LYS A 317 -4.87 14.17 -13.08
C LYS A 317 -3.50 13.60 -12.75
N MET A 318 -3.39 12.30 -12.47
CA MET A 318 -2.12 11.61 -12.27
C MET A 318 -1.24 11.66 -13.53
N GLU A 319 -1.83 11.43 -14.70
CA GLU A 319 -1.16 11.58 -16.00
C GLU A 319 -0.65 13.01 -16.18
N MET A 320 -1.51 14.01 -16.06
CA MET A 320 -1.13 15.42 -16.20
C MET A 320 0.04 15.82 -15.27
N LEU A 321 0.03 15.35 -14.02
CA LEU A 321 1.11 15.63 -13.07
C LEU A 321 2.41 14.89 -13.42
N ALA A 322 2.32 13.68 -13.97
CA ALA A 322 3.49 12.94 -14.46
C ALA A 322 4.07 13.63 -15.70
N SER A 323 3.23 14.05 -16.65
CA SER A 323 3.63 14.79 -17.85
C SER A 323 4.30 16.11 -17.48
N ARG A 324 3.74 16.85 -16.52
CA ARG A 324 4.36 18.05 -15.95
C ARG A 324 5.73 17.77 -15.36
N ALA A 325 5.87 16.73 -14.54
CA ALA A 325 7.13 16.38 -13.91
C ALA A 325 8.19 15.93 -14.92
N ASN A 326 7.78 15.23 -15.99
CA ASN A 326 8.66 14.76 -17.05
C ASN A 326 8.97 15.81 -18.12
N LYS A 327 8.23 16.92 -18.15
CA LYS A 327 8.30 17.98 -19.17
C LYS A 327 7.92 17.51 -20.58
N THR A 328 7.24 16.38 -20.71
CA THR A 328 6.73 15.84 -21.99
C THR A 328 5.39 15.17 -21.76
N ASP A 329 4.56 15.06 -22.80
CA ASP A 329 3.31 14.31 -22.72
C ASP A 329 3.54 12.82 -22.45
N LEU A 330 2.86 12.29 -21.43
CA LEU A 330 2.87 10.89 -21.03
C LEU A 330 1.51 10.22 -21.23
N LYS A 331 0.56 10.85 -21.92
CA LYS A 331 -0.72 10.23 -22.27
C LYS A 331 -0.57 8.85 -22.91
N TRP A 332 0.42 8.67 -23.79
CA TRP A 332 0.74 7.37 -24.40
C TRP A 332 1.12 6.31 -23.35
N PHE A 333 1.85 6.68 -22.30
CA PHE A 333 2.27 5.77 -21.23
C PHE A 333 1.05 5.35 -20.40
N PHE A 334 0.26 6.32 -19.97
CA PHE A 334 -0.90 6.07 -19.11
C PHE A 334 -1.96 5.23 -19.83
N ARG A 335 -2.24 5.54 -21.10
CA ARG A 335 -3.17 4.78 -21.93
C ARG A 335 -2.83 3.29 -21.98
N GLN A 336 -1.59 2.95 -22.36
CA GLN A 336 -1.24 1.52 -22.52
C GLN A 336 -1.07 0.77 -21.20
N TRP A 337 -0.59 1.41 -20.14
CA TRP A 337 -0.25 0.70 -18.90
C TRP A 337 -1.42 0.62 -17.92
N PHE A 338 -2.30 1.63 -17.90
CA PHE A 338 -3.49 1.63 -17.04
C PHE A 338 -4.75 1.16 -17.77
N GLU A 339 -4.98 1.62 -19.00
CA GLU A 339 -6.28 1.43 -19.67
C GLU A 339 -6.33 0.18 -20.54
N TYR A 340 -5.20 -0.27 -21.11
CA TYR A 340 -5.22 -1.49 -21.92
C TYR A 340 -5.53 -2.71 -21.05
N LEU A 341 -6.40 -3.55 -21.61
CA LEU A 341 -6.86 -4.80 -21.03
C LEU A 341 -6.00 -5.98 -21.50
N SER A 342 -4.69 -5.76 -21.60
CA SER A 342 -3.70 -6.73 -22.04
C SER A 342 -2.33 -6.39 -21.43
N ILE A 343 -1.35 -7.24 -21.68
CA ILE A 343 0.07 -7.01 -21.42
C ILE A 343 0.84 -7.40 -22.69
N PRO A 344 2.02 -6.81 -22.96
CA PRO A 344 2.79 -7.14 -24.15
C PRO A 344 3.24 -8.61 -24.16
N GLU A 345 3.03 -9.27 -25.28
CA GLU A 345 3.57 -10.60 -25.60
C GLU A 345 4.84 -10.42 -26.44
N LEU A 346 5.99 -10.86 -25.93
CA LEU A 346 7.30 -10.59 -26.51
C LEU A 346 8.02 -11.87 -26.89
N LYS A 347 8.57 -11.91 -28.12
CA LYS A 347 9.68 -12.82 -28.47
C LYS A 347 10.96 -12.02 -28.47
N LEU A 348 11.89 -12.45 -27.61
CA LEU A 348 13.19 -11.83 -27.41
C LEU A 348 14.25 -12.84 -27.80
N ASP A 349 15.01 -12.53 -28.84
CA ASP A 349 16.01 -13.43 -29.40
C ASP A 349 17.33 -12.68 -29.63
N TYR A 350 18.44 -13.41 -29.57
CA TYR A 350 19.75 -12.86 -29.87
C TYR A 350 20.67 -13.89 -30.52
N GLN A 351 21.57 -13.39 -31.35
CA GLN A 351 22.61 -14.18 -32.00
C GLN A 351 23.96 -13.50 -31.80
N ILE A 352 24.95 -14.27 -31.35
CA ILE A 352 26.35 -13.84 -31.24
C ILE A 352 27.12 -14.52 -32.36
N ARG A 353 27.88 -13.74 -33.14
CA ARG A 353 28.72 -14.26 -34.22
C ARG A 353 30.09 -13.59 -34.21
N LYS A 354 31.13 -14.33 -34.61
CA LYS A 354 32.43 -13.73 -34.90
C LYS A 354 32.34 -12.94 -36.21
N LEU A 355 32.93 -11.74 -36.24
CA LEU A 355 33.04 -10.88 -37.41
C LEU A 355 34.51 -10.86 -37.89
N LEU A 356 34.74 -10.29 -39.08
CA LEU A 356 36.09 -10.04 -39.58
C LEU A 356 36.84 -9.04 -38.67
N GLY A 357 38.17 -9.15 -38.63
CA GLY A 357 39.03 -8.22 -37.87
C GLY A 357 38.92 -8.33 -36.35
N ALA A 358 38.82 -9.55 -35.81
CA ALA A 358 38.76 -9.85 -34.36
C ALA A 358 37.59 -9.16 -33.61
N LYS A 359 36.51 -8.83 -34.32
CA LYS A 359 35.28 -8.28 -33.73
C LYS A 359 34.23 -9.35 -33.53
N TYR A 360 33.26 -9.06 -32.66
CA TYR A 360 32.10 -9.90 -32.41
C TYR A 360 30.83 -9.11 -32.66
N GLY A 361 29.87 -9.71 -33.35
CA GLY A 361 28.57 -9.14 -33.67
C GLY A 361 27.50 -9.73 -32.77
N VAL A 362 26.68 -8.87 -32.17
CA VAL A 362 25.46 -9.25 -31.47
C VAL A 362 24.27 -8.72 -32.25
N THR A 363 23.45 -9.61 -32.77
CA THR A 363 22.17 -9.27 -33.37
C THR A 363 21.06 -9.52 -32.36
N LEU A 364 20.26 -8.50 -32.06
CA LEU A 364 19.12 -8.56 -31.15
C LEU A 364 17.83 -8.48 -31.96
N THR A 365 16.89 -9.38 -31.69
CA THR A 365 15.57 -9.38 -32.32
C THR A 365 14.50 -9.26 -31.22
N ILE A 366 13.67 -8.22 -31.32
CA ILE A 366 12.54 -8.01 -30.40
C ILE A 366 11.26 -7.96 -31.25
N ILE A 367 10.31 -8.85 -30.96
CA ILE A 367 9.01 -8.92 -31.65
C ILE A 367 7.90 -8.80 -30.62
N GLN A 368 6.93 -7.93 -30.90
CA GLN A 368 5.69 -7.79 -30.13
C GLN A 368 4.55 -8.49 -30.86
N TYR A 369 3.86 -9.38 -30.14
CA TYR A 369 2.64 -10.05 -30.57
C TYR A 369 1.42 -9.36 -29.97
N GLY A 370 0.24 -9.80 -30.38
CA GLY A 370 -1.03 -9.18 -30.00
C GLY A 370 -1.42 -7.99 -30.87
N LYS A 371 -2.64 -7.50 -30.61
CA LYS A 371 -3.26 -6.40 -31.33
C LYS A 371 -2.58 -5.06 -31.01
N ASP A 372 -2.34 -4.81 -29.74
CA ASP A 372 -1.77 -3.55 -29.25
C ASP A 372 -0.24 -3.58 -29.29
N ILE A 373 0.37 -2.54 -29.87
CA ILE A 373 1.82 -2.35 -29.86
C ILE A 373 2.16 -1.48 -28.64
N TYR A 374 2.98 -2.01 -27.74
CA TYR A 374 3.41 -1.28 -26.55
C TYR A 374 4.68 -0.46 -26.85
N SER A 375 4.78 0.67 -26.16
CA SER A 375 5.96 1.52 -26.12
C SER A 375 6.64 1.44 -24.75
N PHE A 376 7.93 1.08 -24.69
CA PHE A 376 8.64 0.97 -23.41
C PHE A 376 10.17 1.05 -23.56
N PRO A 377 10.87 1.50 -22.50
CA PRO A 377 12.31 1.30 -22.39
C PRO A 377 12.63 -0.17 -22.08
N LEU A 378 13.49 -0.78 -22.88
CA LEU A 378 14.03 -2.12 -22.67
C LEU A 378 15.52 -2.02 -22.33
N ASN A 379 15.86 -2.42 -21.11
CA ASN A 379 17.24 -2.55 -20.65
C ASN A 379 17.78 -3.92 -21.08
N ILE A 380 18.93 -3.94 -21.74
CA ILE A 380 19.59 -5.15 -22.24
C ILE A 380 21.02 -5.16 -21.71
N LYS A 381 21.35 -6.23 -21.00
CA LYS A 381 22.70 -6.48 -20.47
C LYS A 381 23.42 -7.46 -21.38
N ILE A 382 24.56 -7.03 -21.89
CA ILE A 382 25.45 -7.83 -22.73
C ILE A 382 26.63 -8.19 -21.84
N VAL A 383 26.72 -9.47 -21.48
CA VAL A 383 27.82 -10.00 -20.67
C VAL A 383 28.95 -10.34 -21.64
N THR A 384 30.12 -9.74 -21.45
CA THR A 384 31.35 -10.04 -22.19
C THR A 384 32.37 -10.71 -21.27
N GLU A 385 33.48 -11.20 -21.83
CA GLU A 385 34.57 -11.79 -21.05
C GLU A 385 35.27 -10.78 -20.11
N GLU A 386 35.18 -9.47 -20.39
CA GLU A 386 35.82 -8.41 -19.59
C GLU A 386 34.84 -7.62 -18.71
N GLY A 387 33.52 -7.85 -18.84
CA GLY A 387 32.53 -7.17 -18.01
C GLY A 387 31.14 -7.09 -18.62
N ASN A 388 30.27 -6.31 -17.97
CA ASN A 388 28.88 -6.14 -18.39
C ASN A 388 28.69 -4.80 -19.10
N ILE A 389 28.05 -4.82 -20.27
CA ILE A 389 27.65 -3.62 -21.00
C ILE A 389 26.13 -3.50 -20.92
N LEU A 390 25.64 -2.39 -20.35
CA LEU A 390 24.22 -2.07 -20.32
C LEU A 390 23.85 -1.18 -21.53
N ARG A 391 22.81 -1.58 -22.26
CA ARG A 391 22.22 -0.81 -23.36
C ARG A 391 20.73 -0.65 -23.12
N ARG A 392 20.22 0.55 -23.38
CA ARG A 392 18.80 0.87 -23.25
C ARG A 392 18.23 1.22 -24.60
N PHE A 393 17.18 0.51 -25.02
CA PHE A 393 16.47 0.73 -26.27
C PHE A 393 15.04 1.17 -25.99
N PHE A 394 14.50 2.10 -26.77
CA PHE A 394 13.08 2.43 -26.72
C PHE A 394 12.34 1.63 -27.80
N ILE A 395 11.50 0.69 -27.37
CA ILE A 395 10.73 -0.19 -28.24
C ILE A 395 9.36 0.45 -28.46
N ASN A 396 9.00 0.80 -29.70
CA ASN A 396 7.68 1.35 -30.04
C ASN A 396 7.10 0.82 -31.38
N LYS A 397 7.71 -0.21 -31.95
CA LYS A 397 7.28 -0.89 -33.19
C LYS A 397 7.09 -2.38 -32.94
N ARG A 398 6.38 -3.03 -33.86
CA ARG A 398 6.10 -4.47 -33.81
C ARG A 398 7.36 -5.34 -33.85
N LYS A 399 8.40 -4.90 -34.57
CA LYS A 399 9.66 -5.64 -34.70
C LYS A 399 10.83 -4.68 -34.70
N TYR A 400 11.87 -5.04 -33.95
CA TYR A 400 13.20 -4.44 -34.03
C TYR A 400 14.24 -5.50 -34.34
N LYS A 401 15.25 -5.10 -35.11
CA LYS A 401 16.49 -5.83 -35.28
C LYS A 401 17.65 -4.86 -35.08
N PHE A 402 18.40 -5.04 -33.99
CA PHE A 402 19.58 -4.23 -33.70
C PHE A 402 20.84 -5.06 -33.98
N SER A 403 21.87 -4.43 -34.54
CA SER A 403 23.18 -5.06 -34.70
C SER A 403 24.22 -4.21 -33.98
N LEU A 404 24.96 -4.84 -33.08
CA LEU A 404 26.00 -4.23 -32.27
C LEU A 404 27.32 -4.95 -32.53
N SER A 405 28.43 -4.22 -32.51
CA SER A 405 29.77 -4.80 -32.64
C SER A 405 30.62 -4.51 -31.41
N PHE A 406 31.37 -5.51 -30.96
CA PHE A 406 32.24 -5.45 -29.79
C PHE A 406 33.63 -5.96 -30.14
N PHE A 407 34.66 -5.43 -29.46
CA PHE A 407 36.03 -5.96 -29.53
C PHE A 407 36.20 -7.14 -28.57
N THR A 408 35.65 -7.03 -27.37
CA THR A 408 35.56 -8.12 -26.40
C THR A 408 34.49 -9.13 -26.79
N LYS A 409 34.75 -10.41 -26.59
CA LYS A 409 33.81 -11.50 -26.88
C LYS A 409 32.57 -11.43 -25.99
N PRO A 410 31.36 -11.28 -26.56
CA PRO A 410 30.11 -11.42 -25.83
C PRO A 410 29.86 -12.90 -25.50
N VAL A 411 29.44 -13.16 -24.27
CA VAL A 411 29.14 -14.50 -23.73
C VAL A 411 27.65 -14.77 -23.76
N ARG A 412 26.83 -13.82 -23.28
CA ARG A 412 25.37 -13.94 -23.27
C ARG A 412 24.68 -12.58 -23.22
N VAL A 413 23.41 -12.57 -23.64
CA VAL A 413 22.55 -11.39 -23.56
C VAL A 413 21.40 -11.66 -22.59
N ILE A 414 21.13 -10.71 -21.69
CA ILE A 414 20.04 -10.76 -20.72
C ILE A 414 19.10 -9.59 -21.00
N PHE A 415 17.86 -9.89 -21.36
CA PHE A 415 16.83 -8.88 -21.57
C PHE A 415 16.07 -8.60 -20.27
N ASP A 416 15.92 -7.32 -19.92
CA ASP A 416 15.13 -6.86 -18.77
C ASP A 416 15.44 -7.63 -17.47
N GLU A 417 16.72 -7.71 -17.10
CA GLU A 417 17.22 -8.44 -15.92
C GLU A 417 16.45 -8.08 -14.64
N GLU A 418 16.12 -6.79 -14.49
CA GLU A 418 15.39 -6.25 -13.35
C GLU A 418 13.86 -6.32 -13.48
N ASN A 419 13.33 -6.98 -14.52
CA ASN A 419 11.88 -7.16 -14.75
C ASN A 419 11.06 -5.86 -14.65
N PHE A 420 11.52 -4.77 -15.28
CA PHE A 420 10.76 -3.52 -15.36
C PHE A 420 9.46 -3.67 -16.16
N ILE A 421 9.45 -4.54 -17.19
CA ILE A 421 8.33 -4.64 -18.13
C ILE A 421 7.45 -5.83 -17.73
N LEU A 422 6.20 -5.55 -17.34
CA LEU A 422 5.15 -6.58 -17.20
C LEU A 422 4.82 -7.14 -18.59
N LYS A 423 5.24 -8.38 -18.85
CA LYS A 423 5.20 -9.02 -20.17
C LYS A 423 4.93 -10.52 -20.10
N GLU A 424 4.38 -11.07 -21.17
CA GLU A 424 4.49 -12.51 -21.48
C GLU A 424 5.65 -12.76 -22.43
N ILE A 425 6.37 -13.86 -22.23
CA ILE A 425 7.39 -14.32 -23.17
C ILE A 425 6.78 -15.45 -23.99
N VAL A 426 6.74 -15.27 -25.30
CA VAL A 426 6.30 -16.32 -26.24
C VAL A 426 7.53 -17.03 -26.80
N GLN A 427 7.44 -18.35 -26.96
CA GLN A 427 8.52 -19.18 -27.50
C GLN A 427 8.60 -19.08 -29.03
#